data_AF-A0A4Q4BBZ8-F1
#
_entry.id   AF-A0A4Q4BBZ8-F1
#
_cell.length_a   1.000
_cell.length_b   1.000
_cell.length_c   1.000
_cell.angle_alpha   90.00
_cell.angle_beta   90.00
_cell.angle_gamma   90.00
#
_symmetry.space_group_name_H-M   'P 1'
#
loop_
_entity.id
_entity.type
_entity.pdbx_description
1 polymer ?
#
loop_
_entity_poly.entity_id
_entity_poly.type
_entity_poly.pdbx_seq_one_letter_code
_entity_poly.pdbx_strand_id
1 'polypeptide(L)'
;MPPYRVAVLGEALVDEFHDGPVAGGAPFNVARSLAALGAPALFISRIGAGDDNGRLVFESAHRYGLDTFGIQQDADHATGRVSVHERAGGGHSFEIHGNAAWDHLDASLAREALGAAPPLLYFGSLAQRHAVSCATIRQFAKRFAGLRLLDLNLRPGTDTAAFAAESLMLADWVKVNDEELARLAAWFAPGTGNEEAAQVATLMDRFALQ
;
A
#
# COMPACT_ATOMS: atom_id res chain seq x y z
N MET A 1 21.43 2.55 -13.71
CA MET A 1 21.04 2.45 -12.30
C MET A 1 21.16 0.99 -11.87
N PRO A 2 21.56 0.69 -10.62
CA PRO A 2 21.47 -0.68 -10.10
C PRO A 2 19.99 -1.15 -10.16
N PRO A 3 19.73 -2.43 -10.44
CA PRO A 3 18.36 -2.93 -10.54
C PRO A 3 17.64 -2.78 -9.19
N TYR A 4 16.37 -2.36 -9.25
CA TYR A 4 15.52 -2.29 -8.06
C TYR A 4 15.47 -3.64 -7.34
N ARG A 5 15.40 -3.60 -6.01
CA ARG A 5 15.25 -4.80 -5.16
C ARG A 5 13.80 -5.17 -4.93
N VAL A 6 12.92 -4.16 -4.98
CA VAL A 6 11.48 -4.32 -4.75
C VAL A 6 10.71 -3.28 -5.56
N ALA A 7 9.56 -3.69 -6.08
CA ALA A 7 8.54 -2.79 -6.60
C ALA A 7 7.48 -2.61 -5.52
N VAL A 8 7.17 -1.38 -5.17
CA VAL A 8 6.22 -1.01 -4.11
C VAL A 8 5.06 -0.28 -4.77
N LEU A 9 3.86 -0.88 -4.75
CA LEU A 9 2.66 -0.32 -5.34
C LEU A 9 1.69 0.14 -4.25
N GLY A 10 1.21 1.37 -4.35
CA GLY A 10 0.06 1.83 -3.57
C GLY A 10 0.05 3.32 -3.32
N GLU A 11 -0.50 3.73 -2.19
CA GLU A 11 -0.78 5.14 -1.92
C GLU A 11 0.45 5.94 -1.49
N ALA A 12 0.52 7.17 -2.02
CA ALA A 12 1.24 8.29 -1.44
C ALA A 12 0.23 9.41 -1.15
N LEU A 13 0.29 9.95 0.05
CA LEU A 13 -0.68 10.92 0.54
C LEU A 13 -0.04 11.86 1.56
N VAL A 14 -0.81 12.84 2.03
CA VAL A 14 -0.41 13.77 3.07
C VAL A 14 -1.31 13.60 4.29
N ASP A 15 -0.72 13.30 5.44
CA ASP A 15 -1.38 13.33 6.73
C ASP A 15 -1.42 14.78 7.24
N GLU A 16 -2.62 15.34 7.41
CA GLU A 16 -2.86 16.72 7.84
C GLU A 16 -2.99 16.75 9.36
N PHE A 17 -1.85 16.92 10.05
CA PHE A 17 -1.79 17.13 11.50
C PHE A 17 -2.02 18.59 11.87
N HIS A 18 -2.32 18.86 13.15
CA HIS A 18 -2.44 20.23 13.67
C HIS A 18 -1.13 21.04 13.52
N ASP A 19 0.03 20.38 13.60
CA ASP A 19 1.36 20.99 13.47
C ASP A 19 1.83 21.11 12.01
N GLY A 20 1.03 20.63 11.07
CA GLY A 20 1.27 20.77 9.64
C GLY A 20 1.21 19.46 8.86
N PRO A 21 1.21 19.57 7.51
CA PRO A 21 1.10 18.42 6.63
C PRO A 21 2.38 17.59 6.60
N VAL A 22 2.24 16.27 6.58
CA VAL A 22 3.35 15.31 6.52
C VAL A 22 3.11 14.30 5.41
N ALA A 23 4.07 14.12 4.50
CA ALA A 23 3.97 13.08 3.48
C ALA A 23 4.00 11.67 4.13
N GLY A 24 3.04 10.86 3.73
CA GLY A 24 2.75 9.54 4.28
C GLY A 24 2.11 8.60 3.24
N GLY A 25 1.49 7.55 3.76
CA GLY A 25 1.06 6.36 3.01
C GLY A 25 1.95 5.16 3.35
N ALA A 26 1.35 4.01 3.66
CA ALA A 26 2.14 2.85 4.11
C ALA A 26 3.14 2.36 3.04
N PRO A 27 2.75 2.20 1.77
CA PRO A 27 3.66 1.90 0.66
C PRO A 27 4.73 2.99 0.48
N PHE A 28 4.36 4.28 0.52
CA PHE A 28 5.32 5.38 0.40
C PHE A 28 6.38 5.34 1.53
N ASN A 29 5.94 5.07 2.76
CA ASN A 29 6.80 4.94 3.93
C ASN A 29 7.78 3.77 3.80
N VAL A 30 7.33 2.62 3.30
CA VAL A 30 8.21 1.48 2.99
C VAL A 30 9.24 1.85 1.92
N ALA A 31 8.81 2.44 0.80
CA ALA A 31 9.70 2.80 -0.30
C ALA A 31 10.79 3.79 0.12
N ARG A 32 10.43 4.88 0.84
CA ARG A 32 11.40 5.87 1.30
C ARG A 32 12.36 5.31 2.34
N SER A 33 11.89 4.40 3.20
CA SER A 33 12.75 3.76 4.21
C SER A 33 13.78 2.84 3.56
N LEU A 34 13.38 2.07 2.55
CA LEU A 34 14.29 1.23 1.77
C LEU A 34 15.35 2.07 1.05
N ALA A 35 14.93 3.17 0.42
CA ALA A 35 15.85 4.10 -0.24
C ALA A 35 16.88 4.68 0.76
N ALA A 36 16.42 5.13 1.94
CA ALA A 36 17.28 5.66 2.99
C ALA A 36 18.28 4.61 3.54
N LEU A 37 17.92 3.33 3.52
CA LEU A 37 18.77 2.21 3.90
C LEU A 37 19.68 1.70 2.77
N GLY A 38 19.67 2.36 1.61
CA GLY A 38 20.51 1.97 0.46
C GLY A 38 19.99 0.75 -0.31
N ALA A 39 18.72 0.40 -0.15
CA ALA A 39 18.03 -0.65 -0.91
C ALA A 39 17.11 0.00 -1.96
N PRO A 40 17.51 0.09 -3.24
CA PRO A 40 16.71 0.78 -4.26
C PRO A 40 15.34 0.14 -4.43
N ALA A 41 14.29 0.94 -4.21
CA ALA A 41 12.90 0.55 -4.39
C ALA A 41 12.29 1.32 -5.57
N LEU A 42 11.59 0.62 -6.45
CA LEU A 42 10.72 1.26 -7.43
C LEU A 42 9.38 1.53 -6.77
N PHE A 43 9.08 2.78 -6.49
CA PHE A 43 7.79 3.17 -5.96
C PHE A 43 6.83 3.56 -7.08
N ILE A 44 5.74 2.80 -7.23
CA ILE A 44 4.68 3.07 -8.20
C ILE A 44 3.48 3.62 -7.45
N SER A 45 3.22 4.91 -7.67
CA SER A 45 2.07 5.62 -7.12
C SER A 45 1.61 6.72 -8.09
N ARG A 46 0.58 7.48 -7.71
CA ARG A 46 0.08 8.60 -8.50
C ARG A 46 -0.33 9.74 -7.57
N ILE A 47 0.11 10.95 -7.89
CA ILE A 47 -0.15 12.19 -7.14
C ILE A 47 -0.67 13.27 -8.09
N GLY A 48 -1.31 14.30 -7.53
CA GLY A 48 -1.83 15.41 -8.32
C GLY A 48 -0.72 16.26 -8.93
N ALA A 49 -0.92 16.65 -10.19
CA ALA A 49 0.00 17.46 -10.95
C ALA A 49 -0.11 18.92 -10.50
N GLY A 50 0.92 19.40 -9.80
CA GLY A 50 1.04 20.81 -9.43
C GLY A 50 0.27 21.25 -8.20
N ASP A 51 -0.20 20.32 -7.36
CA ASP A 51 -0.71 20.66 -6.02
C ASP A 51 0.38 20.63 -4.95
N ASP A 52 0.13 21.34 -3.84
CA ASP A 52 1.10 21.49 -2.74
C ASP A 52 1.40 20.16 -2.03
N ASN A 53 0.40 19.28 -1.94
CA ASN A 53 0.55 17.97 -1.31
C ASN A 53 1.44 17.04 -2.15
N GLY A 54 1.32 17.08 -3.47
CA GLY A 54 2.15 16.34 -4.41
C GLY A 54 3.59 16.84 -4.39
N ARG A 55 3.78 18.16 -4.30
CA ARG A 55 5.10 18.75 -4.06
C ARG A 55 5.72 18.25 -2.75
N LEU A 56 4.94 18.19 -1.67
CA LEU A 56 5.41 17.69 -0.37
C LEU A 56 5.83 16.21 -0.44
N VAL A 57 5.06 15.37 -1.14
CA VAL A 57 5.42 13.96 -1.40
C VAL A 57 6.73 13.87 -2.18
N PHE A 58 6.90 14.64 -3.26
CA PHE A 58 8.14 14.66 -4.04
C PHE A 58 9.35 15.12 -3.23
N GLU A 59 9.23 16.20 -2.48
CA GLU A 59 10.30 16.71 -1.62
C GLU A 59 10.70 15.68 -0.56
N SER A 60 9.72 14.97 0.02
CA SER A 60 9.97 13.86 0.94
C SER A 60 10.72 12.73 0.24
N ALA A 61 10.27 12.29 -0.94
CA ALA A 61 10.94 11.24 -1.71
C ALA A 61 12.41 11.58 -1.98
N HIS A 62 12.69 12.79 -2.49
CA HIS A 62 14.04 13.26 -2.74
C HIS A 62 14.91 13.31 -1.49
N ARG A 63 14.35 13.77 -0.35
CA ARG A 63 15.07 13.83 0.94
C ARG A 63 15.58 12.46 1.38
N TYR A 64 14.82 11.40 1.13
CA TYR A 64 15.20 10.02 1.47
C TYR A 64 15.93 9.28 0.34
N GLY A 65 16.25 9.96 -0.77
CA GLY A 65 16.93 9.35 -1.91
C GLY A 65 16.06 8.35 -2.69
N LEU A 66 14.74 8.42 -2.56
CA LEU A 66 13.81 7.58 -3.32
C LEU A 66 13.74 8.06 -4.77
N ASP A 67 13.93 7.15 -5.72
CA ASP A 67 13.70 7.43 -7.14
C ASP A 67 12.21 7.71 -7.38
N THR A 68 11.94 8.79 -8.09
CA THR A 68 10.58 9.30 -8.34
C THR A 68 10.06 8.90 -9.73
N PHE A 69 10.82 8.14 -10.52
CA PHE A 69 10.44 7.69 -11.86
C PHE A 69 9.08 6.98 -11.92
N GLY A 70 8.73 6.19 -10.89
CA GLY A 70 7.45 5.49 -10.81
C GLY A 70 6.28 6.32 -10.25
N ILE A 71 6.51 7.58 -9.85
CA ILE A 71 5.47 8.47 -9.30
C ILE A 71 4.78 9.20 -10.46
N GLN A 72 3.59 8.74 -10.81
CA GLN A 72 2.77 9.32 -11.87
C GLN A 72 2.22 10.69 -11.47
N GLN A 73 2.03 11.56 -12.46
CA GLN A 73 1.37 12.86 -12.32
C GLN A 73 -0.08 12.76 -12.84
N ASP A 74 -1.04 13.20 -12.05
CA ASP A 74 -2.46 13.22 -12.39
C ASP A 74 -2.97 14.65 -12.57
N ALA A 75 -3.43 15.00 -13.77
CA ALA A 75 -4.00 16.31 -14.05
C ALA A 75 -5.46 16.44 -13.61
N ASP A 76 -6.15 15.32 -13.38
CA ASP A 76 -7.59 15.26 -13.14
C ASP A 76 -7.92 15.05 -11.66
N HIS A 77 -7.00 14.49 -10.87
CA HIS A 77 -7.20 14.19 -9.45
C HIS A 77 -6.12 14.78 -8.56
N ALA A 78 -6.51 15.29 -7.39
CA ALA A 78 -5.59 15.83 -6.40
C ALA A 78 -4.82 14.72 -5.66
N THR A 79 -3.64 15.07 -5.14
CA THR A 79 -2.88 14.22 -4.21
C THR A 79 -3.72 13.86 -3.00
N GLY A 80 -3.65 12.59 -2.59
CA GLY A 80 -4.42 12.09 -1.46
C GLY A 80 -4.07 12.82 -0.16
N ARG A 81 -5.08 12.97 0.71
CA ARG A 81 -4.91 13.52 2.04
C ARG A 81 -5.65 12.69 3.08
N VAL A 82 -5.17 12.77 4.31
CA VAL A 82 -5.78 12.18 5.50
C VAL A 82 -5.95 13.28 6.52
N SER A 83 -7.18 13.58 6.91
CA SER A 83 -7.40 14.53 8.02
C SER A 83 -7.24 13.79 9.35
N VAL A 84 -6.36 14.32 10.20
CA VAL A 84 -6.08 13.74 11.52
C VAL A 84 -6.83 14.53 12.58
N HIS A 85 -7.85 13.93 13.16
CA HIS A 85 -8.68 14.56 14.19
C HIS A 85 -8.28 14.07 15.58
N GLU A 86 -8.04 14.98 16.52
CA GLU A 86 -7.84 14.64 17.93
C GLU A 86 -9.15 14.20 18.58
N ARG A 87 -9.11 13.13 19.37
CA ARG A 87 -10.27 12.68 20.14
C ARG A 87 -10.25 13.27 21.56
N ALA A 88 -11.43 13.67 22.04
CA ALA A 88 -11.62 14.00 23.45
C ALA A 88 -11.32 12.77 24.31
N GLY A 89 -10.23 12.81 25.08
CA GLY A 89 -9.73 11.67 25.87
C GLY A 89 -8.37 11.12 25.41
N GLY A 90 -7.78 11.67 24.36
CA GLY A 90 -6.48 11.27 23.81
C GLY A 90 -6.61 10.34 22.61
N GLY A 91 -5.58 10.36 21.76
CA GLY A 91 -5.51 9.58 20.52
C GLY A 91 -6.07 10.33 19.29
N HIS A 92 -5.90 9.71 18.13
CA HIS A 92 -6.26 10.28 16.83
C HIS A 92 -7.29 9.43 16.09
N SER A 93 -8.15 10.09 15.31
CA SER A 93 -8.98 9.46 14.28
C SER A 93 -8.54 9.96 12.91
N PHE A 94 -8.57 9.07 11.92
CA PHE A 94 -8.07 9.34 10.58
C PHE A 94 -9.22 9.28 9.59
N GLU A 95 -9.39 10.34 8.81
CA GLU A 95 -10.32 10.41 7.70
C GLU A 95 -9.56 10.37 6.39
N ILE A 96 -9.59 9.23 5.70
CA ILE A 96 -8.92 9.05 4.41
C ILE A 96 -9.85 9.54 3.31
N HIS A 97 -9.56 10.70 2.72
CA HIS A 97 -10.38 11.28 1.67
C HIS A 97 -10.40 10.38 0.41
N GLY A 98 -11.57 10.26 -0.22
CA GLY A 98 -11.77 9.45 -1.43
C GLY A 98 -11.38 10.18 -2.72
N ASN A 99 -11.34 9.44 -3.83
CA ASN A 99 -11.08 9.96 -5.18
C ASN A 99 -9.74 10.71 -5.32
N ALA A 100 -8.71 10.19 -4.66
CA ALA A 100 -7.35 10.73 -4.74
C ALA A 100 -6.63 10.21 -5.99
N ALA A 101 -5.58 10.89 -6.43
CA ALA A 101 -4.78 10.47 -7.58
C ALA A 101 -4.30 9.00 -7.51
N TRP A 102 -3.94 8.51 -6.32
CA TRP A 102 -3.53 7.11 -6.11
C TRP A 102 -4.68 6.08 -6.23
N ASP A 103 -5.95 6.50 -6.22
CA ASP A 103 -7.10 5.64 -6.55
C ASP A 103 -7.20 5.34 -8.06
N HIS A 104 -6.40 6.04 -8.87
CA HIS A 104 -6.42 6.00 -10.33
C HIS A 104 -5.06 5.65 -10.94
N LEU A 105 -4.36 4.64 -10.39
CA LEU A 105 -3.06 4.19 -10.91
C LEU A 105 -3.19 3.73 -12.36
N ASP A 106 -2.48 4.42 -13.26
CA ASP A 106 -2.45 4.07 -14.67
C ASP A 106 -1.58 2.82 -14.88
N ALA A 107 -2.19 1.76 -15.40
CA ALA A 107 -1.52 0.49 -15.63
C ALA A 107 -0.44 0.55 -16.72
N SER A 108 -0.57 1.45 -17.69
CA SER A 108 0.39 1.59 -18.78
C SER A 108 1.67 2.28 -18.29
N LEU A 109 1.54 3.38 -17.56
CA LEU A 109 2.65 4.09 -16.93
C LEU A 109 3.33 3.23 -15.86
N ALA A 110 2.55 2.51 -15.04
CA ALA A 110 3.10 1.57 -14.06
C ALA A 110 3.95 0.47 -14.73
N ARG A 111 3.53 0.01 -15.92
CA ARG A 111 4.22 -1.07 -16.64
C ARG A 111 5.50 -0.57 -17.31
N GLU A 112 5.45 0.64 -17.84
CA GLU A 112 6.64 1.33 -18.34
C GLU A 112 7.67 1.52 -17.22
N ALA A 113 7.23 1.97 -16.05
CA ALA A 113 8.09 2.15 -14.88
C ALA A 113 8.72 0.84 -14.40
N LEU A 114 7.95 -0.25 -14.39
CA LEU A 114 8.41 -1.56 -13.90
C LEU A 114 9.57 -2.13 -14.72
N GLY A 115 9.55 -1.98 -16.05
CA GLY A 115 10.59 -2.51 -16.92
C GLY A 115 10.94 -3.97 -16.62
N ALA A 116 12.20 -4.21 -16.23
CA ALA A 116 12.62 -5.50 -15.69
C ALA A 116 12.17 -5.65 -14.22
N ALA A 117 11.24 -6.58 -13.98
CA ALA A 117 10.66 -6.77 -12.66
C ALA A 117 11.72 -7.14 -11.60
N PRO A 118 11.69 -6.50 -10.41
CA PRO A 118 12.52 -6.89 -9.27
C PRO A 118 12.11 -8.27 -8.72
N PRO A 119 12.88 -8.87 -7.80
CA PRO A 119 12.54 -10.16 -7.21
C PRO A 119 11.34 -10.11 -6.24
N LEU A 120 10.96 -8.91 -5.76
CA LEU A 120 9.90 -8.71 -4.78
C LEU A 120 8.90 -7.65 -5.25
N LEU A 121 7.61 -7.95 -5.11
CA LEU A 121 6.50 -7.03 -5.24
C LEU A 121 5.90 -6.80 -3.85
N TYR A 122 5.82 -5.55 -3.43
CA TYR A 122 5.06 -5.12 -2.26
C TYR A 122 3.79 -4.41 -2.72
N PHE A 123 2.65 -4.74 -2.12
CA PHE A 123 1.41 -4.01 -2.33
C PHE A 123 0.55 -3.99 -1.06
N GLY A 124 -0.32 -2.98 -0.94
CA GLY A 124 -1.25 -2.83 0.18
C GLY A 124 -2.71 -3.08 -0.20
N SER A 125 -3.60 -3.13 0.79
CA SER A 125 -5.05 -3.21 0.57
C SER A 125 -5.68 -1.85 0.21
N LEU A 126 -5.27 -0.76 0.87
CA LEU A 126 -5.92 0.55 0.76
C LEU A 126 -6.00 1.06 -0.69
N ALA A 127 -4.89 1.02 -1.43
CA ALA A 127 -4.83 1.42 -2.83
C ALA A 127 -5.73 0.60 -3.76
N GLN A 128 -6.25 -0.55 -3.31
CA GLN A 128 -7.20 -1.36 -4.06
C GLN A 128 -8.67 -0.96 -3.80
N ARG A 129 -8.96 0.06 -2.98
CA ARG A 129 -10.34 0.47 -2.65
C ARG A 129 -11.13 0.98 -3.86
N HIS A 130 -10.44 1.54 -4.85
CA HIS A 130 -11.04 2.05 -6.08
C HIS A 130 -10.75 1.11 -7.26
N ALA A 131 -11.74 0.92 -8.13
CA ALA A 131 -11.71 -0.11 -9.17
C ALA A 131 -10.52 0.01 -10.13
N VAL A 132 -10.09 1.24 -10.44
CA VAL A 132 -8.96 1.50 -11.36
C VAL A 132 -7.64 1.00 -10.76
N SER A 133 -7.24 1.52 -9.60
CA SER A 133 -6.02 1.05 -8.92
C SER A 133 -6.11 -0.42 -8.51
N CYS A 134 -7.29 -0.91 -8.12
CA CYS A 134 -7.51 -2.33 -7.84
C CYS A 134 -7.16 -3.19 -9.05
N ALA A 135 -7.70 -2.87 -10.23
CA ALA A 135 -7.42 -3.59 -11.45
C ALA A 135 -5.91 -3.55 -11.79
N THR A 136 -5.27 -2.38 -11.67
CA THR A 136 -3.83 -2.21 -11.89
C THR A 136 -2.99 -3.07 -10.94
N ILE A 137 -3.20 -2.96 -9.63
CA ILE A 137 -2.43 -3.71 -8.62
C ILE A 137 -2.62 -5.22 -8.81
N ARG A 138 -3.86 -5.68 -8.99
CA ARG A 138 -4.15 -7.11 -9.17
C ARG A 138 -3.58 -7.66 -10.47
N GLN A 139 -3.59 -6.87 -11.55
CA GLN A 139 -2.95 -7.25 -12.80
C GLN A 139 -1.44 -7.48 -12.61
N PHE A 140 -0.79 -6.62 -11.83
CA PHE A 140 0.64 -6.74 -11.54
C PHE A 140 0.91 -7.96 -10.67
N ALA A 141 0.21 -8.11 -9.55
CA ALA A 141 0.38 -9.24 -8.64
C ALA A 141 0.14 -10.59 -9.31
N LYS A 142 -0.83 -10.70 -10.24
CA LYS A 142 -1.09 -11.94 -11.00
C LYS A 142 0.02 -12.31 -11.98
N ARG A 143 0.73 -11.32 -12.54
CA ARG A 143 1.76 -11.53 -13.59
C ARG A 143 3.18 -11.47 -13.03
N PHE A 144 3.33 -11.11 -11.75
CA PHE A 144 4.62 -10.99 -11.12
C PHE A 144 5.23 -12.37 -10.92
N ALA A 145 6.43 -12.58 -11.45
CA ALA A 145 7.12 -13.87 -11.37
C ALA A 145 7.92 -14.04 -10.07
N GLY A 146 8.22 -12.93 -9.39
CA GLY A 146 8.91 -12.92 -8.10
C GLY A 146 7.96 -13.12 -6.93
N LEU A 147 8.50 -12.92 -5.72
CA LEU A 147 7.75 -13.02 -4.49
C LEU A 147 6.79 -11.84 -4.33
N ARG A 148 5.59 -12.09 -3.79
CA ARG A 148 4.54 -11.09 -3.62
C ARG A 148 4.22 -10.93 -2.13
N LEU A 149 4.55 -9.77 -1.58
CA LEU A 149 4.27 -9.39 -0.20
C LEU A 149 3.06 -8.45 -0.15
N LEU A 150 2.02 -8.88 0.54
CA LEU A 150 0.88 -8.06 0.90
C LEU A 150 1.08 -7.48 2.31
N ASP A 151 1.10 -6.16 2.45
CA ASP A 151 0.84 -5.51 3.74
C ASP A 151 -0.67 -5.31 3.85
N LEU A 152 -1.33 -6.10 4.70
CA LEU A 152 -2.78 -6.13 4.72
C LEU A 152 -3.36 -4.77 5.14
N ASN A 153 -2.75 -4.11 6.14
CA ASN A 153 -3.02 -2.75 6.60
C ASN A 153 -4.49 -2.29 6.39
N LEU A 154 -5.45 -3.00 7.00
CA LEU A 154 -6.87 -2.80 6.71
C LEU A 154 -7.32 -1.39 7.10
N ARG A 155 -8.11 -0.78 6.22
CA ARG A 155 -8.71 0.54 6.39
C ARG A 155 -10.17 0.54 5.95
N PRO A 156 -10.99 1.49 6.41
CA PRO A 156 -12.38 1.60 5.98
C PRO A 156 -12.51 1.54 4.45
N GLY A 157 -13.41 0.69 3.97
CA GLY A 157 -13.64 0.44 2.54
C GLY A 157 -12.85 -0.73 1.96
N THR A 158 -11.87 -1.27 2.69
CA THR A 158 -11.08 -2.46 2.32
C THR A 158 -11.16 -3.56 3.38
N ASP A 159 -11.86 -3.30 4.49
CA ASP A 159 -11.93 -4.11 5.69
C ASP A 159 -13.09 -5.13 5.67
N THR A 160 -13.30 -5.77 4.51
CA THR A 160 -14.28 -6.86 4.37
C THR A 160 -13.59 -8.20 4.10
N ALA A 161 -14.24 -9.29 4.51
CA ALA A 161 -13.74 -10.64 4.24
C ALA A 161 -13.52 -10.87 2.74
N ALA A 162 -14.48 -10.51 1.88
CA ALA A 162 -14.33 -10.71 0.44
C ALA A 162 -13.08 -10.01 -0.12
N PHE A 163 -12.87 -8.74 0.25
CA PHE A 163 -11.72 -7.96 -0.21
C PHE A 163 -10.38 -8.49 0.30
N ALA A 164 -10.33 -8.87 1.58
CA ALA A 164 -9.15 -9.47 2.19
C ALA A 164 -8.80 -10.79 1.51
N ALA A 165 -9.78 -11.67 1.30
CA ALA A 165 -9.57 -12.95 0.61
C ALA A 165 -9.03 -12.76 -0.81
N GLU A 166 -9.59 -11.82 -1.57
CA GLU A 166 -9.12 -11.51 -2.93
C GLU A 166 -7.68 -10.99 -2.95
N SER A 167 -7.25 -10.24 -1.94
CA SER A 167 -5.88 -9.76 -1.83
C SER A 167 -4.92 -10.88 -1.38
N LEU A 168 -5.33 -11.69 -0.42
CA LEU A 168 -4.54 -12.82 0.10
C LEU A 168 -4.24 -13.85 -0.98
N MET A 169 -5.21 -14.17 -1.85
CA MET A 169 -5.02 -15.08 -3.00
C MET A 169 -3.96 -14.60 -4.02
N LEU A 170 -3.52 -13.34 -3.94
CA LEU A 170 -2.52 -12.76 -4.84
C LEU A 170 -1.12 -12.67 -4.21
N ALA A 171 -0.99 -13.03 -2.93
CA ALA A 171 0.23 -12.89 -2.17
C ALA A 171 0.90 -14.24 -1.94
N ASP A 172 2.21 -14.22 -1.76
CA ASP A 172 2.98 -15.33 -1.20
C ASP A 172 3.22 -15.11 0.30
N TRP A 173 3.53 -13.87 0.69
CA TRP A 173 3.68 -13.44 2.07
C TRP A 173 2.64 -12.39 2.43
N VAL A 174 2.13 -12.45 3.66
CA VAL A 174 1.28 -11.41 4.23
C VAL A 174 1.90 -10.89 5.52
N LYS A 175 1.89 -9.58 5.68
CA LYS A 175 2.21 -8.90 6.95
C LYS A 175 0.92 -8.34 7.53
N VAL A 176 0.64 -8.74 8.77
CA VAL A 176 -0.52 -8.34 9.57
C VAL A 176 -0.07 -7.95 10.97
N ASN A 177 -0.83 -7.10 11.64
CA ASN A 177 -0.75 -6.93 13.09
C ASN A 177 -1.73 -7.87 13.82
N ASP A 178 -1.73 -7.85 15.16
CA ASP A 178 -2.55 -8.73 16.00
C ASP A 178 -4.07 -8.53 15.76
N GLU A 179 -4.52 -7.29 15.59
CA GLU A 179 -5.93 -6.97 15.32
C GLU A 179 -6.39 -7.50 13.96
N GLU A 180 -5.52 -7.38 12.96
CA GLU A 180 -5.73 -7.88 11.60
C GLU A 180 -5.71 -9.40 11.57
N LEU A 181 -4.77 -10.04 12.28
CA LEU A 181 -4.73 -11.49 12.42
C LEU A 181 -6.00 -12.02 13.08
N ALA A 182 -6.43 -11.41 14.18
CA ALA A 182 -7.68 -11.77 14.86
C ALA A 182 -8.90 -11.63 13.93
N ARG A 183 -8.92 -10.58 13.09
CA ARG A 183 -9.98 -10.36 12.10
C ARG A 183 -9.96 -11.40 10.99
N LEU A 184 -8.79 -11.72 10.44
CA LEU A 184 -8.62 -12.78 9.44
C LEU A 184 -9.03 -14.15 10.00
N ALA A 185 -8.63 -14.46 11.23
CA ALA A 185 -8.99 -15.70 11.91
C ALA A 185 -10.51 -15.81 12.08
N ALA A 186 -11.17 -14.74 12.51
CA ALA A 186 -12.63 -14.69 12.62
C ALA A 186 -13.34 -14.94 11.27
N TRP A 187 -12.77 -14.47 10.16
CA TRP A 187 -13.35 -14.65 8.83
C TRP A 187 -13.05 -16.02 8.20
N PHE A 188 -11.84 -16.55 8.41
CA PHE A 188 -11.31 -17.62 7.56
C PHE A 188 -10.76 -18.84 8.31
N ALA A 189 -10.54 -18.72 9.61
CA ALA A 189 -10.12 -19.82 10.48
C ALA A 189 -11.10 -20.03 11.65
N PRO A 190 -12.43 -20.11 11.41
CA PRO A 190 -13.37 -20.35 12.50
C PRO A 190 -13.08 -21.69 13.17
N GLY A 191 -13.08 -21.71 14.50
CA GLY A 191 -12.88 -22.93 15.29
C GLY A 191 -11.46 -23.14 15.82
N THR A 192 -10.48 -22.29 15.48
CA THR A 192 -9.12 -22.34 16.05
C THR A 192 -9.02 -21.74 17.46
N GLY A 193 -10.11 -21.14 17.97
CA GLY A 193 -10.09 -20.41 19.24
C GLY A 193 -9.04 -19.29 19.24
N ASN A 194 -8.38 -19.11 20.38
CA ASN A 194 -7.32 -18.11 20.58
C ASN A 194 -5.91 -18.67 20.32
N GLU A 195 -5.78 -19.84 19.68
CA GLU A 195 -4.49 -20.45 19.39
C GLU A 195 -3.89 -19.83 18.12
N GLU A 196 -3.01 -18.86 18.30
CA GLU A 196 -2.38 -18.11 17.21
C GLU A 196 -1.71 -19.03 16.17
N ALA A 197 -0.97 -20.05 16.62
CA ALA A 197 -0.32 -21.01 15.72
C ALA A 197 -1.32 -21.76 14.83
N ALA A 198 -2.50 -22.11 15.35
CA ALA A 198 -3.55 -22.77 14.59
C ALA A 198 -4.24 -21.79 13.61
N GLN A 199 -4.45 -20.53 14.03
CA GLN A 199 -4.96 -19.47 13.17
C GLN A 199 -4.03 -19.23 11.98
N VAL A 200 -2.74 -19.04 12.24
CA VAL A 200 -1.71 -18.83 11.21
C VAL A 200 -1.64 -20.03 10.27
N ALA A 201 -1.53 -21.26 10.79
CA ALA A 201 -1.48 -22.46 9.95
C ALA A 201 -2.70 -22.59 9.03
N THR A 202 -3.91 -22.31 9.55
CA THR A 202 -5.15 -22.37 8.76
C THR A 202 -5.19 -21.30 7.67
N LEU A 203 -4.73 -20.07 7.98
CA LEU A 203 -4.67 -18.98 7.00
C LEU A 203 -3.63 -19.27 5.92
N MET A 204 -2.45 -19.78 6.30
CA MET A 204 -1.40 -20.15 5.35
C MET A 204 -1.86 -21.23 4.39
N ASP A 205 -2.46 -22.31 4.91
CA ASP A 205 -2.99 -23.41 4.08
C ASP A 205 -4.10 -22.91 3.14
N ARG A 206 -5.07 -22.17 3.67
CA ARG A 206 -6.23 -21.70 2.91
C ARG A 206 -5.86 -20.79 1.74
N PHE A 207 -4.87 -19.92 1.92
CA PHE A 207 -4.46 -18.93 0.92
C PHE A 207 -3.16 -19.29 0.21
N ALA A 208 -2.60 -20.47 0.46
CA ALA A 208 -1.32 -20.94 -0.07
C ALA A 208 -0.16 -19.95 0.19
N LEU A 209 -0.13 -19.34 1.38
CA LEU A 209 0.94 -18.45 1.82
C LEU A 209 2.15 -19.26 2.27
N GLN A 210 3.34 -18.66 2.14
CA GLN A 210 4.63 -19.26 2.53
C GLN A 210 5.04 -18.90 3.96
#